data_AF-A0A960SRS0-F1
#
_entry.id   AF-A0A960SRS0-F1
#
_cell.length_a   1.000
_cell.length_b   1.000
_cell.length_c   1.000
_cell.angle_alpha   90.00
_cell.angle_beta   90.00
_cell.angle_gamma   90.00
#
_symmetry.space_group_name_H-M   'P 1'
#
loop_
_entity.id
_entity.type
_entity.pdbx_description
1 polymer ?
#
loop_
_entity_poly.entity_id
_entity_poly.type
_entity_poly.pdbx_seq_one_letter_code
_entity_poly.pdbx_strand_id
1 'polypeptide(L)'
;MSGVGTLCLVFKGGTGNAPANSAVNPQLWFAQVDDSHTTIWAQFEGVNPNEEQVEINVRQAVFYPDQPGRNFITVRGFILQHAATPWAPPTAEQIGLIGTHWSKGWIIENNVITHSVCSGIALGKHGDQFDNTSADTAEGYVKTIERAHAFRIPWTKANIGHHIVRNNVIAFCEQAGIVGSLGAAFSTVEGNVIHDIHVRHLFTGAEMAGIKFHAAIDTVIRRNHIYRTTRGLWLDWMAQGTRVSGNL
;
A
#
# COMPACT_ATOMS: atom_id res chain seq x y z
N MET A 1 6.47 42.84 -21.42
CA MET A 1 7.77 42.18 -21.21
C MET A 1 7.55 40.70 -21.41
N SER A 2 7.88 40.17 -22.59
CA SER A 2 7.73 38.76 -22.94
C SER A 2 9.10 38.11 -22.98
N GLY A 3 9.38 37.23 -22.03
CA GLY A 3 10.58 36.41 -21.98
C GLY A 3 10.28 35.18 -21.13
N VAL A 4 10.75 34.02 -21.55
CA VAL A 4 10.71 32.80 -20.74
C VAL A 4 11.64 33.03 -19.55
N GLY A 5 11.08 33.42 -18.40
CA GLY A 5 11.84 33.50 -17.16
C GLY A 5 12.13 32.09 -16.68
N THR A 6 13.40 31.70 -16.60
CA THR A 6 13.79 30.45 -15.94
C THR A 6 13.61 30.66 -14.44
N LEU A 7 12.49 30.21 -13.89
CA LEU A 7 12.25 30.22 -12.45
C LEU A 7 13.04 29.07 -11.83
N CYS A 8 14.20 29.37 -11.24
CA CYS A 8 14.98 28.39 -10.50
C CYS A 8 14.46 28.34 -9.06
N LEU A 9 13.66 27.33 -8.74
CA LEU A 9 13.22 27.06 -7.37
C LEU A 9 14.32 26.30 -6.64
N VAL A 10 14.99 26.96 -5.70
CA VAL A 10 15.94 26.33 -4.79
C VAL A 10 15.21 25.98 -3.51
N PHE A 11 14.95 24.70 -3.29
CA PHE A 11 14.35 24.22 -2.05
C PHE A 11 15.43 24.18 -0.96
N LYS A 12 15.29 25.03 0.07
CA LYS A 12 16.12 24.94 1.29
C LYS A 12 15.42 24.07 2.32
N GLY A 13 16.11 23.04 2.83
CA GLY A 13 15.64 22.26 3.97
C GLY A 13 15.43 23.14 5.20
N GLY A 14 14.32 22.96 5.91
CA GLY A 14 13.99 23.74 7.12
C GLY A 14 14.98 23.48 8.25
N THR A 15 15.41 24.53 8.94
CA THR A 15 16.46 24.52 9.98
C THR A 15 16.00 24.03 11.36
N GLY A 16 14.87 23.31 11.46
CA GLY A 16 14.11 23.23 12.72
C GLY A 16 13.72 21.85 13.26
N ASN A 17 13.89 20.75 12.54
CA ASN A 17 13.59 19.41 13.04
C ASN A 17 14.65 18.44 12.55
N ALA A 18 14.98 17.42 13.37
CA ALA A 18 16.00 16.41 13.08
C ALA A 18 15.94 15.99 11.61
N PRO A 19 17.09 15.89 10.91
CA PRO A 19 17.08 15.66 9.47
C PRO A 19 16.30 14.38 9.19
N ALA A 20 15.24 14.49 8.37
CA ALA A 20 14.77 13.33 7.61
C ALA A 20 16.03 12.74 6.99
N ASN A 21 16.32 11.47 7.31
CA ASN A 21 17.61 10.84 7.07
C ASN A 21 18.05 11.12 5.61
N SER A 22 18.97 12.07 5.43
CA SER A 22 19.30 12.63 4.10
C SER A 22 19.88 11.57 3.16
N ALA A 23 20.26 10.42 3.72
CA ALA A 23 20.72 9.24 3.02
C ALA A 23 19.62 8.48 2.23
N VAL A 24 18.33 8.62 2.57
CA VAL A 24 17.26 7.77 1.98
C VAL A 24 16.52 8.48 0.84
N ASN A 25 16.58 9.82 0.74
CA ASN A 25 15.89 10.54 -0.34
C ASN A 25 16.44 11.98 -0.54
N PRO A 26 17.64 12.15 -1.11
CA PRO A 26 18.26 13.47 -1.26
C PRO A 26 17.61 14.34 -2.34
N GLN A 27 16.91 13.76 -3.32
CA GLN A 27 16.25 14.51 -4.38
C GLN A 27 14.87 15.02 -3.95
N LEU A 28 14.64 16.31 -4.22
CA LEU A 28 13.39 17.00 -3.93
C LEU A 28 12.60 17.20 -5.23
N TRP A 29 11.28 17.12 -5.12
CA TRP A 29 10.37 17.47 -6.20
C TRP A 29 9.13 18.16 -5.65
N PHE A 30 8.47 18.94 -6.49
CA PHE A 30 7.25 19.67 -6.22
C PHE A 30 6.37 19.63 -7.47
N ALA A 31 5.05 19.64 -7.30
CA ALA A 31 4.13 19.72 -8.42
C ALA A 31 3.03 20.73 -8.13
N GLN A 32 2.56 21.36 -9.20
CA GLN A 32 1.40 22.24 -9.22
C GLN A 32 0.43 21.73 -10.28
N VAL A 33 -0.84 21.68 -9.92
CA VAL A 33 -1.92 21.28 -10.81
C VAL A 33 -2.85 22.48 -10.98
N ASP A 34 -3.14 22.85 -12.22
CA ASP A 34 -4.18 23.80 -12.61
C ASP A 34 -5.30 23.08 -13.39
N ASP A 35 -6.28 23.83 -13.88
CA ASP A 35 -7.45 23.28 -14.59
C ASP A 35 -7.11 22.46 -15.84
N SER A 36 -5.90 22.61 -16.38
CA SER A 36 -5.49 22.08 -17.68
C SER A 36 -4.15 21.35 -17.69
N HIS A 37 -3.27 21.64 -16.73
CA HIS A 37 -1.91 21.13 -16.70
C HIS A 37 -1.48 20.65 -15.31
N THR A 38 -0.58 19.67 -15.31
CA THR A 38 0.25 19.32 -14.15
C THR A 38 1.69 19.68 -14.49
N THR A 39 2.27 20.60 -13.73
CA THR A 39 3.69 20.98 -13.85
C THR A 39 4.47 20.36 -12.69
N ILE A 40 5.54 19.63 -13.00
CA ILE A 40 6.41 18.97 -12.02
C ILE A 40 7.80 19.60 -12.10
N TRP A 41 8.32 20.04 -10.96
CA TRP A 41 9.70 20.49 -10.79
C TRP A 41 10.44 19.47 -9.93
N ALA A 42 11.62 19.05 -10.36
CA ALA A 42 12.46 18.10 -9.62
C ALA A 42 13.93 18.53 -9.70
N GLN A 43 14.67 18.29 -8.62
CA GLN A 43 16.09 18.61 -8.53
C GLN A 43 16.94 17.37 -8.85
N PHE A 44 17.74 17.48 -9.91
CA PHE A 44 18.71 16.46 -10.35
C PHE A 44 20.12 17.06 -10.37
N GLU A 45 20.81 17.07 -9.23
CA GLU A 45 22.15 17.66 -9.14
C GLU A 45 23.15 16.89 -10.01
N GLY A 46 23.77 17.59 -10.97
CA GLY A 46 24.77 17.00 -11.86
C GLY A 46 24.23 15.99 -12.89
N VAL A 47 22.89 15.88 -13.03
CA VAL A 47 22.23 14.90 -13.91
C VAL A 47 21.32 15.63 -14.91
N ASN A 48 21.41 15.27 -16.19
CA ASN A 48 20.47 15.73 -17.21
C ASN A 48 19.27 14.76 -17.28
N PRO A 49 18.07 15.14 -16.80
CA PRO A 49 16.92 14.25 -16.79
C PRO A 49 16.37 13.90 -18.18
N ASN A 50 16.86 14.54 -19.25
CA ASN A 50 16.51 14.18 -20.63
C ASN A 50 17.41 13.09 -21.22
N GLU A 51 18.55 12.81 -20.58
CA GLU A 51 19.52 11.79 -21.02
C GLU A 51 19.46 10.52 -20.15
N GLU A 52 19.00 10.65 -18.91
CA GLU A 52 18.85 9.54 -17.96
C GLU A 52 17.40 9.03 -17.87
N GLN A 53 17.23 7.82 -17.32
CA GLN A 53 15.90 7.27 -17.07
C GLN A 53 15.24 7.97 -15.86
N VAL A 54 14.28 8.85 -16.15
CA VAL A 54 13.44 9.51 -15.16
C VAL A 54 11.99 9.05 -15.34
N GLU A 55 11.40 8.51 -14.29
CA GLU A 55 10.00 8.07 -14.27
C GLU A 55 9.18 8.90 -13.27
N ILE A 56 7.90 9.10 -13.59
CA ILE A 56 6.92 9.72 -12.70
C ILE A 56 5.76 8.76 -12.47
N ASN A 57 5.20 8.79 -11.26
CA ASN A 57 3.98 8.05 -10.97
C ASN A 57 2.81 8.66 -11.73
N VAL A 58 1.99 7.80 -12.37
CA VAL A 58 0.80 8.20 -13.13
C VAL A 58 -0.43 7.41 -12.70
N ARG A 59 -0.35 6.09 -12.67
CA ARG A 59 -1.48 5.20 -12.37
C ARG A 59 -1.57 4.89 -10.88
N GLN A 60 -2.80 4.77 -10.37
CA GLN A 60 -3.07 4.48 -8.97
C GLN A 60 -2.61 3.07 -8.56
N ALA A 61 -2.81 2.08 -9.43
CA ALA A 61 -2.42 0.69 -9.23
C ALA A 61 -1.86 0.09 -10.53
N VAL A 62 -1.16 -1.04 -10.42
CA VAL A 62 -0.60 -1.79 -11.56
C VAL A 62 -1.48 -2.97 -11.94
N PHE A 63 -1.93 -3.76 -10.96
CA PHE A 63 -2.82 -4.90 -11.19
C PHE A 63 -3.93 -4.93 -10.13
N TYR A 64 -5.09 -4.35 -10.45
CA TYR A 64 -6.21 -4.27 -9.54
C TYR A 64 -7.50 -4.35 -10.35
N PRO A 65 -8.43 -5.29 -10.05
CA PRO A 65 -9.72 -5.35 -10.72
C PRO A 65 -10.47 -4.02 -10.59
N ASP A 66 -11.21 -3.62 -11.61
CA ASP A 66 -12.10 -2.45 -11.54
C ASP A 66 -13.36 -2.69 -10.70
N GLN A 67 -13.68 -3.96 -10.43
CA GLN A 67 -14.88 -4.38 -9.72
C GLN A 67 -14.61 -5.48 -8.69
N PRO A 68 -15.29 -5.46 -7.53
CA PRO A 68 -15.26 -6.54 -6.57
C PRO A 68 -15.67 -7.92 -7.12
N GLY A 69 -15.12 -8.98 -6.53
CA GLY A 69 -15.57 -10.36 -6.75
C GLY A 69 -14.95 -11.07 -7.96
N ARG A 70 -13.83 -10.59 -8.48
CA ARG A 70 -13.04 -11.34 -9.48
C ARG A 70 -12.26 -12.43 -8.76
N ASN A 71 -12.85 -13.61 -8.60
CA ASN A 71 -12.28 -14.69 -7.79
C ASN A 71 -11.23 -15.51 -8.56
N PHE A 72 -10.40 -16.24 -7.82
CA PHE A 72 -9.53 -17.31 -8.33
C PHE A 72 -8.54 -16.89 -9.42
N ILE A 73 -7.92 -15.71 -9.25
CA ILE A 73 -6.87 -15.22 -10.13
C ILE A 73 -5.50 -15.58 -9.54
N THR A 74 -4.59 -16.05 -10.40
CA THR A 74 -3.18 -16.24 -10.06
C THR A 74 -2.34 -15.19 -10.77
N VAL A 75 -1.50 -14.46 -10.03
CA VAL A 75 -0.52 -13.51 -10.56
C VAL A 75 0.87 -13.98 -10.15
N ARG A 76 1.70 -14.31 -11.15
CA ARG A 76 2.99 -14.98 -10.92
C ARG A 76 4.10 -14.50 -11.83
N GLY A 77 5.28 -14.26 -11.26
CA GLY A 77 6.52 -14.06 -12.01
C GLY A 77 6.71 -12.65 -12.56
N PHE A 78 5.95 -11.67 -12.08
CA PHE A 78 6.03 -10.29 -12.55
C PHE A 78 6.90 -9.42 -11.66
N ILE A 79 7.48 -8.39 -12.28
CA ILE A 79 8.01 -7.21 -11.59
C ILE A 79 6.95 -6.12 -11.74
N LEU A 80 6.37 -5.66 -10.63
CA LEU A 80 5.30 -4.67 -10.57
C LEU A 80 5.80 -3.47 -9.75
N GLN A 81 5.89 -2.29 -10.38
CA GLN A 81 6.50 -1.11 -9.78
C GLN A 81 5.71 0.19 -10.03
N HIS A 82 6.04 1.23 -9.27
CA HIS A 82 5.67 2.63 -9.54
C HIS A 82 4.15 2.87 -9.55
N ALA A 83 3.54 2.71 -8.37
CA ALA A 83 2.10 2.93 -8.18
C ALA A 83 1.79 4.10 -7.24
N ALA A 84 0.85 4.96 -7.65
CA ALA A 84 0.34 6.08 -6.86
C ALA A 84 -0.82 5.67 -5.93
N THR A 85 -0.62 4.62 -5.12
CA THR A 85 -1.71 4.10 -4.27
C THR A 85 -2.09 5.10 -3.18
N PRO A 86 -3.39 5.26 -2.87
CA PRO A 86 -3.85 6.14 -1.79
C PRO A 86 -3.56 5.55 -0.41
N TRP A 87 -3.75 6.36 0.63
CA TRP A 87 -3.78 5.90 2.02
C TRP A 87 -4.89 4.87 2.20
N ALA A 88 -4.58 3.76 2.87
CA ALA A 88 -5.45 2.57 2.96
C ALA A 88 -5.83 2.20 4.40
N PRO A 89 -6.63 3.01 5.11
CA PRO A 89 -7.10 2.73 6.47
C PRO A 89 -8.16 1.61 6.47
N PRO A 90 -8.46 0.98 7.63
CA PRO A 90 -9.45 -0.09 7.71
C PRO A 90 -10.89 0.34 7.40
N THR A 91 -11.16 1.65 7.37
CA THR A 91 -12.47 2.28 7.17
C THR A 91 -12.71 2.79 5.74
N ALA A 92 -11.75 2.61 4.81
CA ALA A 92 -11.87 3.02 3.40
C ALA A 92 -11.51 1.86 2.46
N GLU A 93 -11.79 1.96 1.15
CA GLU A 93 -11.24 0.99 0.19
C GLU A 93 -9.72 0.92 0.35
N GLN A 94 -9.20 -0.30 0.38
CA GLN A 94 -7.76 -0.49 0.52
C GLN A 94 -7.18 -0.89 -0.83
N ILE A 95 -6.68 0.12 -1.53
CA ILE A 95 -6.03 -0.03 -2.83
C ILE A 95 -4.52 -0.18 -2.63
N GLY A 96 -3.95 -1.21 -3.25
CA GLY A 96 -2.51 -1.45 -3.30
C GLY A 96 -2.00 -1.44 -4.74
N LEU A 97 -0.69 -1.53 -4.91
CA LEU A 97 -0.04 -1.63 -6.23
C LEU A 97 -0.58 -2.85 -6.98
N ILE A 98 -0.77 -3.96 -6.26
CA ILE A 98 -1.60 -5.10 -6.64
C ILE A 98 -2.63 -5.37 -5.55
N GLY A 99 -3.84 -5.78 -5.91
CA GLY A 99 -4.82 -6.16 -4.90
C GLY A 99 -5.95 -7.03 -5.41
N THR A 100 -6.59 -7.73 -4.47
CA THR A 100 -7.62 -8.73 -4.77
C THR A 100 -9.02 -8.12 -4.96
N HIS A 101 -9.19 -6.85 -4.60
CA HIS A 101 -10.43 -6.08 -4.66
C HIS A 101 -11.65 -6.90 -4.20
N TRP A 102 -11.72 -7.18 -2.90
CA TRP A 102 -12.89 -7.83 -2.26
C TRP A 102 -13.35 -9.10 -2.99
N SER A 103 -12.51 -10.13 -2.98
CA SER A 103 -12.72 -11.38 -3.71
C SER A 103 -12.25 -12.59 -2.91
N LYS A 104 -12.22 -13.77 -3.54
CA LYS A 104 -11.79 -15.03 -2.94
C LYS A 104 -10.78 -15.78 -3.78
N GLY A 105 -9.84 -16.44 -3.10
CA GLY A 105 -9.06 -17.53 -3.68
C GLY A 105 -7.93 -17.11 -4.61
N TRP A 106 -7.46 -15.86 -4.54
CA TRP A 106 -6.28 -15.41 -5.28
C TRP A 106 -4.99 -16.08 -4.84
N ILE A 107 -4.05 -16.20 -5.78
CA ILE A 107 -2.66 -16.57 -5.52
C ILE A 107 -1.76 -15.47 -6.08
N ILE A 108 -1.04 -14.76 -5.22
CA ILE A 108 -0.03 -13.76 -5.59
C ILE A 108 1.32 -14.34 -5.21
N GLU A 109 2.12 -14.77 -6.19
CA GLU A 109 3.35 -15.48 -5.89
C GLU A 109 4.54 -15.24 -6.82
N ASN A 110 5.75 -15.37 -6.28
CA ASN A 110 6.99 -15.22 -7.05
C ASN A 110 7.06 -13.89 -7.83
N ASN A 111 6.52 -12.81 -7.27
CA ASN A 111 6.58 -11.47 -7.86
C ASN A 111 7.59 -10.59 -7.10
N VAL A 112 8.11 -9.58 -7.78
CA VAL A 112 8.79 -8.43 -7.15
C VAL A 112 7.82 -7.26 -7.19
N ILE A 113 7.42 -6.77 -6.03
CA ILE A 113 6.39 -5.73 -5.87
C ILE A 113 7.02 -4.58 -5.12
N THR A 114 7.15 -3.42 -5.76
CA THR A 114 7.99 -2.38 -5.19
C THR A 114 7.64 -0.95 -5.61
N HIS A 115 8.09 0.05 -4.84
CA HIS A 115 7.90 1.47 -5.13
C HIS A 115 6.42 1.86 -5.22
N SER A 116 5.67 1.53 -4.18
CA SER A 116 4.28 1.97 -4.01
C SER A 116 4.22 3.16 -3.07
N VAL A 117 3.42 4.19 -3.41
CA VAL A 117 3.28 5.38 -2.55
C VAL A 117 2.77 5.00 -1.17
N CYS A 118 1.83 4.05 -1.06
CA CYS A 118 1.33 3.57 0.22
C CYS A 118 1.55 2.05 0.36
N SER A 119 0.66 1.24 -0.19
CA SER A 119 0.65 -0.21 0.07
C SER A 119 1.09 -1.03 -1.15
N GLY A 120 1.93 -2.04 -0.94
CA GLY A 120 2.36 -2.96 -1.99
C GLY A 120 1.24 -3.91 -2.43
N ILE A 121 0.86 -4.84 -1.55
CA ILE A 121 -0.24 -5.79 -1.77
C ILE A 121 -1.45 -5.40 -0.92
N ALA A 122 -2.63 -5.33 -1.52
CA ALA A 122 -3.88 -5.12 -0.80
C ALA A 122 -4.81 -6.35 -0.86
N LEU A 123 -5.15 -6.86 0.31
CA LEU A 123 -6.18 -7.90 0.52
C LEU A 123 -7.42 -7.33 1.21
N GLY A 124 -7.61 -6.01 1.16
CA GLY A 124 -8.54 -5.29 2.04
C GLY A 124 -9.97 -5.15 1.56
N LYS A 125 -10.73 -4.30 2.25
CA LYS A 125 -12.16 -4.08 1.99
C LYS A 125 -12.42 -3.38 0.65
N HIS A 126 -13.61 -3.62 0.11
CA HIS A 126 -14.17 -2.85 -1.02
C HIS A 126 -14.34 -1.36 -0.68
N GLY A 127 -14.60 -0.53 -1.69
CA GLY A 127 -15.10 0.83 -1.51
C GLY A 127 -16.60 0.92 -1.29
N ASP A 128 -17.01 1.93 -0.51
CA ASP A 128 -18.40 2.33 -0.33
C ASP A 128 -18.52 3.85 -0.08
N GLN A 129 -19.74 4.39 -0.07
CA GLN A 129 -19.98 5.83 0.10
C GLN A 129 -19.53 6.40 1.46
N PHE A 130 -19.10 5.56 2.40
CA PHE A 130 -18.65 5.95 3.73
C PHE A 130 -17.13 5.92 3.89
N ASP A 131 -16.40 5.62 2.82
CA ASP A 131 -14.94 5.65 2.81
C ASP A 131 -14.42 7.02 3.26
N ASN A 132 -13.53 7.01 4.26
CA ASN A 132 -12.96 8.21 4.89
C ASN A 132 -13.97 9.19 5.52
N THR A 133 -15.24 8.80 5.70
CA THR A 133 -16.24 9.62 6.42
C THR A 133 -16.54 9.09 7.83
N SER A 134 -16.28 7.81 8.07
CA SER A 134 -16.34 7.23 9.40
C SER A 134 -15.17 7.78 10.23
N ALA A 135 -15.45 8.29 11.43
CA ALA A 135 -14.41 8.72 12.35
C ALA A 135 -13.43 7.57 12.64
N ASP A 136 -12.16 7.89 12.88
CA ASP A 136 -11.12 6.92 13.27
C ASP A 136 -11.35 6.48 14.72
N THR A 137 -12.43 5.73 14.91
CA THR A 137 -12.95 5.30 16.21
C THR A 137 -13.41 3.84 16.14
N ALA A 138 -13.47 3.22 17.31
CA ALA A 138 -14.06 1.89 17.50
C ALA A 138 -15.43 1.76 16.83
N GLU A 139 -16.31 2.76 17.03
CA GLU A 139 -17.65 2.78 16.44
C GLU A 139 -17.61 2.87 14.92
N GLY A 140 -16.72 3.70 14.36
CA GLY A 140 -16.52 3.81 12.92
C GLY A 140 -16.08 2.48 12.30
N TYR A 141 -15.18 1.75 12.97
CA TYR A 141 -14.75 0.43 12.53
C TYR A 141 -15.87 -0.62 12.64
N VAL A 142 -16.64 -0.64 13.73
CA VAL A 142 -17.80 -1.55 13.87
C VAL A 142 -18.82 -1.34 12.76
N LYS A 143 -19.17 -0.08 12.43
CA LYS A 143 -20.06 0.21 11.30
C LYS A 143 -19.48 -0.25 9.96
N THR A 144 -18.15 -0.22 9.80
CA THR A 144 -17.49 -0.76 8.60
C THR A 144 -17.71 -2.26 8.46
N ILE A 145 -17.69 -3.00 9.57
CA ILE A 145 -17.98 -4.45 9.60
C ILE A 145 -19.44 -4.73 9.22
N GLU A 146 -20.38 -3.97 9.80
CA GLU A 146 -21.81 -4.10 9.47
C GLU A 146 -22.08 -3.89 7.97
N ARG A 147 -21.45 -2.85 7.39
CA ARG A 147 -21.54 -2.57 5.96
C ARG A 147 -20.93 -3.67 5.11
N ALA A 148 -19.79 -4.24 5.51
CA ALA A 148 -19.17 -5.35 4.82
C ALA A 148 -20.05 -6.61 4.81
N HIS A 149 -20.83 -6.86 5.87
CA HIS A 149 -21.84 -7.93 5.88
C HIS A 149 -23.04 -7.61 4.99
N ALA A 150 -23.47 -6.34 4.93
CA ALA A 150 -24.59 -5.89 4.11
C ALA A 150 -24.24 -5.63 2.63
N PHE A 151 -22.96 -5.68 2.26
CA PHE A 151 -22.52 -5.43 0.89
C PHE A 151 -23.03 -6.48 -0.10
N ARG A 152 -23.13 -6.11 -1.39
CA ARG A 152 -23.61 -7.00 -2.46
C ARG A 152 -22.87 -8.35 -2.57
N ILE A 153 -21.60 -8.38 -2.15
CA ILE A 153 -20.83 -9.60 -1.92
C ILE A 153 -20.52 -9.64 -0.41
N PRO A 154 -21.37 -10.29 0.41
CA PRO A 154 -21.25 -10.24 1.86
C PRO A 154 -19.92 -10.79 2.36
N TRP A 155 -19.32 -10.14 3.37
CA TRP A 155 -18.17 -10.68 4.10
C TRP A 155 -18.56 -11.96 4.85
N THR A 156 -18.30 -13.09 4.21
CA THR A 156 -18.53 -14.42 4.76
C THR A 156 -17.39 -15.34 4.31
N LYS A 157 -17.17 -16.43 5.04
CA LYS A 157 -16.19 -17.47 4.66
C LYS A 157 -16.43 -18.03 3.25
N ALA A 158 -17.67 -18.01 2.76
CA ALA A 158 -18.02 -18.46 1.42
C ALA A 158 -17.52 -17.51 0.32
N ASN A 159 -17.47 -16.20 0.58
CA ASN A 159 -17.33 -15.18 -0.46
C ASN A 159 -15.98 -14.47 -0.51
N ILE A 160 -15.29 -14.31 0.64
CA ILE A 160 -14.15 -13.41 0.77
C ILE A 160 -12.95 -14.12 1.41
N GLY A 161 -11.75 -13.74 0.98
CA GLY A 161 -10.48 -14.20 1.55
C GLY A 161 -9.97 -15.50 0.94
N HIS A 162 -9.37 -16.37 1.76
CA HIS A 162 -8.71 -17.61 1.28
C HIS A 162 -7.63 -17.33 0.23
N HIS A 163 -6.95 -16.20 0.34
CA HIS A 163 -5.86 -15.83 -0.55
C HIS A 163 -4.57 -16.54 -0.16
N ILE A 164 -3.67 -16.73 -1.12
CA ILE A 164 -2.29 -17.17 -0.89
C ILE A 164 -1.37 -16.08 -1.39
N VAL A 165 -0.59 -15.48 -0.49
CA VAL A 165 0.47 -14.54 -0.84
C VAL A 165 1.80 -15.18 -0.47
N ARG A 166 2.56 -15.63 -1.47
CA ARG A 166 3.79 -16.39 -1.18
C ARG A 166 4.99 -16.11 -2.07
N ASN A 167 6.18 -16.25 -1.50
CA ASN A 167 7.45 -16.15 -2.23
C ASN A 167 7.61 -14.84 -3.02
N ASN A 168 6.99 -13.74 -2.57
CA ASN A 168 7.18 -12.43 -3.18
C ASN A 168 8.31 -11.66 -2.50
N VAL A 169 8.96 -10.75 -3.23
CA VAL A 169 9.78 -9.69 -2.66
C VAL A 169 8.96 -8.42 -2.67
N ILE A 170 8.75 -7.79 -1.51
CA ILE A 170 7.89 -6.62 -1.35
C ILE A 170 8.70 -5.52 -0.66
N ALA A 171 8.93 -4.41 -1.36
CA ALA A 171 9.83 -3.37 -0.84
C ALA A 171 9.55 -1.94 -1.29
N PHE A 172 10.09 -0.97 -0.55
CA PHE A 172 10.00 0.46 -0.87
C PHE A 172 8.54 0.94 -0.98
N CYS A 173 7.73 0.59 0.02
CA CYS A 173 6.33 1.02 0.15
C CYS A 173 6.18 1.86 1.42
N GLU A 174 5.51 3.02 1.36
CA GLU A 174 5.53 3.99 2.48
C GLU A 174 4.34 3.92 3.45
N GLN A 175 3.44 2.94 3.30
CA GLN A 175 2.45 2.56 4.32
C GLN A 175 2.69 1.12 4.77
N ALA A 176 2.45 0.15 3.89
CA ALA A 176 2.59 -1.26 4.23
C ALA A 176 3.12 -2.11 3.07
N GLY A 177 3.82 -3.20 3.39
CA GLY A 177 4.15 -4.21 2.39
C GLY A 177 2.88 -4.95 1.96
N ILE A 178 2.13 -5.44 2.95
CA ILE A 178 0.82 -6.10 2.76
C ILE A 178 -0.20 -5.48 3.71
N VAL A 179 -1.32 -4.99 3.17
CA VAL A 179 -2.42 -4.39 3.93
C VAL A 179 -3.72 -5.18 3.74
N GLY A 180 -4.59 -5.20 4.75
CA GLY A 180 -5.94 -5.74 4.58
C GLY A 180 -6.82 -5.70 5.82
N SER A 181 -8.00 -5.11 5.69
CA SER A 181 -9.11 -5.13 6.63
C SER A 181 -10.18 -6.06 6.08
N LEU A 182 -10.59 -7.06 6.86
CA LEU A 182 -11.62 -8.07 6.56
C LEU A 182 -11.26 -9.06 5.43
N GLY A 183 -10.76 -8.57 4.29
CA GLY A 183 -10.51 -9.39 3.10
C GLY A 183 -9.35 -10.38 3.22
N ALA A 184 -8.47 -10.21 4.22
CA ALA A 184 -7.36 -11.14 4.48
C ALA A 184 -7.78 -12.41 5.26
N ALA A 185 -9.04 -12.52 5.69
CA ALA A 185 -9.53 -13.68 6.43
C ALA A 185 -9.27 -15.00 5.69
N PHE A 186 -8.97 -16.06 6.44
CA PHE A 186 -8.69 -17.42 5.96
C PHE A 186 -7.49 -17.54 5.00
N SER A 187 -6.70 -16.48 4.85
CA SER A 187 -5.60 -16.42 3.89
C SER A 187 -4.30 -17.01 4.46
N THR A 188 -3.37 -17.38 3.58
CA THR A 188 -2.01 -17.75 3.94
C THR A 188 -1.02 -16.74 3.36
N VAL A 189 -0.18 -16.17 4.21
CA VAL A 189 0.91 -15.26 3.84
C VAL A 189 2.23 -15.93 4.23
N GLU A 190 2.98 -16.42 3.25
CA GLU A 190 4.15 -17.25 3.55
C GLU A 190 5.37 -17.08 2.64
N GLY A 191 6.57 -17.25 3.18
CA GLY A 191 7.79 -17.28 2.36
C GLY A 191 8.12 -15.95 1.68
N ASN A 192 7.49 -14.84 2.05
CA ASN A 192 7.76 -13.54 1.45
C ASN A 192 8.97 -12.88 2.11
N VAL A 193 9.70 -12.08 1.34
CA VAL A 193 10.71 -11.15 1.84
C VAL A 193 10.10 -9.75 1.79
N ILE A 194 9.96 -9.10 2.94
CA ILE A 194 9.28 -7.80 3.07
C ILE A 194 10.26 -6.82 3.71
N HIS A 195 10.66 -5.77 3.01
CA HIS A 195 11.66 -4.86 3.55
C HIS A 195 11.56 -3.43 3.05
N ASP A 196 12.21 -2.50 3.75
CA ASP A 196 12.18 -1.07 3.42
C ASP A 196 10.74 -0.56 3.31
N ILE A 197 9.95 -0.84 4.35
CA ILE A 197 8.56 -0.42 4.45
C ILE A 197 8.47 0.75 5.41
N HIS A 198 8.02 1.89 4.89
CA HIS A 198 7.91 3.14 5.62
C HIS A 198 9.25 3.57 6.24
N VAL A 199 10.28 3.66 5.40
CA VAL A 199 11.63 4.08 5.80
C VAL A 199 11.96 5.51 5.40
N ARG A 200 11.21 6.11 4.46
CA ARG A 200 11.37 7.51 4.07
C ARG A 200 10.59 8.44 4.99
N HIS A 201 9.54 7.95 5.64
CA HIS A 201 8.71 8.70 6.59
C HIS A 201 8.14 10.00 5.99
N LEU A 202 7.73 9.98 4.72
CA LEU A 202 7.17 11.15 4.02
C LEU A 202 5.83 11.63 4.61
N PHE A 203 5.09 10.71 5.20
CA PHE A 203 3.86 10.92 5.97
C PHE A 203 3.86 9.92 7.12
N THR A 204 2.88 9.96 8.03
CA THR A 204 2.74 8.99 9.13
C THR A 204 1.29 8.87 9.59
N GLY A 205 0.97 7.83 10.34
CA GLY A 205 -0.38 7.54 10.84
C GLY A 205 -0.45 6.23 11.64
N ALA A 206 -1.66 5.75 11.89
CA ALA A 206 -1.87 4.50 12.61
C ALA A 206 -1.90 3.26 11.69
N GLU A 207 -1.31 3.29 10.49
CA GLU A 207 -1.49 2.20 9.50
C GLU A 207 -0.20 1.60 8.92
N MET A 208 0.97 1.91 9.50
CA MET A 208 2.26 1.47 8.93
C MET A 208 2.84 0.21 9.58
N ALA A 209 3.08 -0.82 8.76
CA ALA A 209 3.83 -2.03 9.11
C ALA A 209 4.24 -2.82 7.85
N GLY A 210 5.23 -3.71 7.95
CA GLY A 210 5.54 -4.68 6.89
C GLY A 210 4.29 -5.46 6.46
N ILE A 211 3.53 -5.96 7.43
CA ILE A 211 2.18 -6.51 7.24
C ILE A 211 1.24 -5.86 8.25
N LYS A 212 0.14 -5.25 7.80
CA LYS A 212 -0.94 -4.78 8.68
C LYS A 212 -2.27 -5.41 8.30
N PHE A 213 -2.88 -6.14 9.23
CA PHE A 213 -4.20 -6.72 9.03
C PHE A 213 -5.19 -6.37 10.14
N HIS A 214 -6.43 -6.15 9.73
CA HIS A 214 -7.59 -6.12 10.60
C HIS A 214 -8.51 -7.28 10.26
N ALA A 215 -9.01 -7.99 11.27
CA ALA A 215 -9.79 -9.21 11.08
C ALA A 215 -9.05 -10.31 10.31
N ALA A 216 -7.81 -10.59 10.70
CA ALA A 216 -7.00 -11.70 10.19
C ALA A 216 -7.52 -13.08 10.65
N ILE A 217 -8.82 -13.32 10.55
CA ILE A 217 -9.51 -14.49 11.10
C ILE A 217 -8.98 -15.74 10.41
N ASP A 218 -8.49 -16.71 11.18
CA ASP A 218 -7.86 -17.94 10.70
C ASP A 218 -6.76 -17.72 9.64
N THR A 219 -6.15 -16.52 9.59
CA THR A 219 -5.05 -16.22 8.68
C THR A 219 -3.76 -16.87 9.18
N VAL A 220 -3.00 -17.49 8.28
CA VAL A 220 -1.69 -18.08 8.60
C VAL A 220 -0.59 -17.18 8.06
N ILE A 221 0.27 -16.66 8.93
CA ILE A 221 1.43 -15.83 8.58
C ILE A 221 2.69 -16.59 9.00
N ARG A 222 3.43 -17.16 8.04
CA ARG A 222 4.55 -18.05 8.37
C ARG A 222 5.75 -17.92 7.44
N ARG A 223 6.95 -18.10 7.97
CA ARG A 223 8.19 -18.14 7.16
C ARG A 223 8.42 -16.90 6.30
N ASN A 224 7.89 -15.76 6.70
CA ASN A 224 8.24 -14.48 6.08
C ASN A 224 9.51 -13.94 6.74
N HIS A 225 10.31 -13.21 5.97
CA HIS A 225 11.46 -12.45 6.46
C HIS A 225 11.13 -10.96 6.34
N ILE A 226 10.98 -10.27 7.47
CA ILE A 226 10.48 -8.89 7.55
C ILE A 226 11.52 -8.02 8.27
N TYR A 227 12.15 -7.10 7.54
CA TYR A 227 13.25 -6.27 8.09
C TYR A 227 13.27 -4.86 7.51
N ARG A 228 13.93 -3.91 8.20
CA ARG A 228 13.93 -2.48 7.81
C ARG A 228 12.51 -1.95 7.57
N THR A 229 11.66 -2.13 8.57
CA THR A 229 10.29 -1.63 8.60
C THR A 229 10.04 -0.89 9.90
N THR A 230 9.24 0.18 9.91
CA THR A 230 8.90 0.87 11.17
C THR A 230 8.21 -0.06 12.19
N ARG A 231 7.44 -1.04 11.69
CA ARG A 231 6.88 -2.18 12.45
C ARG A 231 6.87 -3.40 11.54
N GLY A 232 7.24 -4.58 12.03
CA GLY A 232 7.27 -5.79 11.21
C GLY A 232 5.87 -6.31 10.87
N LEU A 233 5.06 -6.56 11.90
CA LEU A 233 3.70 -7.10 11.80
C LEU A 233 2.77 -6.35 12.76
N TRP A 234 1.58 -5.99 12.28
CA TRP A 234 0.52 -5.40 13.09
C TRP A 234 -0.80 -6.12 12.82
N LEU A 235 -1.26 -6.89 13.81
CA LEU A 235 -2.58 -7.50 13.83
C LEU A 235 -3.49 -6.65 14.71
N ASP A 236 -4.42 -5.96 14.09
CA ASP A 236 -5.21 -4.89 14.71
C ASP A 236 -6.69 -5.24 14.63
N TRP A 237 -7.28 -5.62 15.77
CA TRP A 237 -8.65 -6.12 15.90
C TRP A 237 -8.91 -7.48 15.25
N MET A 238 -9.73 -8.28 15.94
CA MET A 238 -10.31 -9.54 15.42
C MET A 238 -9.29 -10.53 14.84
N ALA A 239 -8.07 -10.58 15.41
CA ALA A 239 -7.05 -11.58 15.11
C ALA A 239 -7.39 -12.95 15.75
N GLN A 240 -8.57 -13.46 15.43
CA GLN A 240 -9.11 -14.70 16.00
C GLN A 240 -8.65 -15.90 15.16
N GLY A 241 -8.02 -16.89 15.79
CA GLY A 241 -7.50 -18.06 15.08
C GLY A 241 -6.29 -17.79 14.20
N THR A 242 -5.82 -16.53 14.15
CA THR A 242 -4.61 -16.14 13.41
C THR A 242 -3.40 -16.91 13.95
N ARG A 243 -2.61 -17.50 13.06
CA ARG A 243 -1.37 -18.19 13.41
C ARG A 243 -0.16 -17.46 12.83
N VAL A 244 0.68 -16.94 13.71
CA VAL A 244 1.99 -16.37 13.36
C VAL A 244 3.07 -17.38 13.74
N SER A 245 3.85 -17.89 12.78
CA SER A 245 4.83 -18.95 13.09
C SER A 245 6.05 -18.96 12.18
N GLY A 246 7.25 -19.02 12.77
CA GLY A 246 8.51 -19.17 12.04
C GLY A 246 8.82 -18.01 11.09
N ASN A 247 8.37 -16.79 11.41
CA ASN A 247 8.80 -15.57 10.71
C ASN A 247 10.10 -15.05 11.36
N LEU A 248 10.91 -14.31 10.59
CA LEU A 248 12.11 -13.61 11.06
C LEU A 248 11.91 -12.10 10.90
#